data_AF-A0A4Q1IL23-F1
#
_entry.id   AF-A0A4Q1IL23-F1
#
_cell.length_a   1.000
_cell.length_b   1.000
_cell.length_c   1.000
_cell.angle_alpha   90.00
_cell.angle_beta   90.00
_cell.angle_gamma   90.00
#
_symmetry.space_group_name_H-M   'P 1'
#
loop_
_entity.id
_entity.type
_entity.pdbx_description
1 polymer ?
#
loop_
_entity_poly.entity_id
_entity_poly.type
_entity_poly.pdbx_seq_one_letter_code
_entity_poly.pdbx_strand_id
1 'polypeptide(L)'
;MTDNNSKKYDANFTAGGILHHEFLSLQEIILNENFAELMKIEEEQNSYMRVATKSARKRIISEIIRRYNNAPNNFWDYFINWSETEQKLGLFYLCLKTYPLILDIHLEVALKKFNIGSSLDPFDIQMRFDEIASVNVDVEKWSQKTLDKLNSQFRTALKETGLLNKKQLHKNTKCSEQFWNYFKEINESWFLKACFINSN
;
A
#
# COMPACT_ATOMS: atom_id res chain seq x y z
N MET A 1 32.60 -15.66 -0.42
CA MET A 1 31.20 -15.89 -0.03
C MET A 1 30.62 -14.53 0.27
N THR A 2 30.06 -13.90 -0.76
CA THR A 2 29.64 -12.50 -0.75
C THR A 2 28.20 -12.40 -0.27
N ASP A 3 27.97 -11.54 0.71
CA ASP A 3 26.68 -11.21 1.31
C ASP A 3 25.59 -11.01 0.25
N ASN A 4 24.66 -11.96 0.18
CA ASN A 4 23.44 -11.78 -0.58
C ASN A 4 22.61 -10.74 0.17
N ASN A 5 22.54 -9.53 -0.40
CA ASN A 5 21.66 -8.44 0.02
C ASN A 5 20.20 -8.87 -0.19
N SER A 6 19.72 -9.83 0.61
CA SER A 6 18.36 -10.33 0.51
C SER A 6 17.44 -9.20 0.95
N LYS A 7 16.56 -8.77 0.05
CA LYS A 7 15.52 -7.79 0.40
C LYS A 7 14.75 -8.35 1.60
N LYS A 8 14.73 -7.58 2.69
CA LYS A 8 13.97 -7.94 3.88
C LYS A 8 12.48 -7.79 3.57
N TYR A 9 11.78 -8.91 3.49
CA TYR A 9 10.32 -8.94 3.33
C TYR A 9 9.67 -9.16 4.70
N ASP A 10 8.52 -8.52 4.92
CA ASP A 10 7.69 -8.73 6.10
C ASP A 10 6.23 -8.92 5.70
N ALA A 11 5.46 -9.54 6.58
CA ALA A 11 4.04 -9.83 6.38
C ALA A 11 3.12 -8.77 7.02
N ASN A 12 3.64 -7.60 7.39
CA ASN A 12 2.85 -6.60 8.13
C ASN A 12 1.69 -6.04 7.30
N PHE A 13 1.78 -6.10 5.95
CA PHE A 13 0.67 -5.74 5.08
C PHE A 13 -0.61 -6.59 5.31
N THR A 14 -0.51 -7.75 5.97
CA THR A 14 -1.69 -8.52 6.42
C THR A 14 -2.57 -7.77 7.43
N ALA A 15 -2.02 -6.78 8.13
CA ALA A 15 -2.71 -5.98 9.13
C ALA A 15 -3.79 -5.07 8.55
N GLY A 16 -3.62 -4.63 7.30
CA GLY A 16 -4.56 -3.74 6.63
C GLY A 16 -4.09 -3.34 5.23
N GLY A 17 -5.02 -3.27 4.29
CA GLY A 17 -4.78 -2.84 2.91
C GLY A 17 -4.49 -1.35 2.84
N ILE A 18 -5.38 -0.56 2.22
CA ILE A 18 -5.15 0.89 2.07
C ILE A 18 -5.44 1.65 3.37
N LEU A 19 -6.38 1.18 4.19
CA LEU A 19 -6.81 1.82 5.44
C LEU A 19 -7.36 3.25 5.22
N HIS A 20 -8.04 3.48 4.09
CA HIS A 20 -8.48 4.82 3.69
C HIS A 20 -9.42 5.46 4.71
N HIS A 21 -10.40 4.73 5.24
CA HIS A 21 -11.32 5.24 6.26
C HIS A 21 -10.57 5.62 7.54
N GLU A 22 -9.61 4.82 7.97
CA GLU A 22 -8.83 5.09 9.18
C GLU A 22 -7.93 6.30 9.03
N PHE A 23 -7.27 6.46 7.88
CA PHE A 23 -6.53 7.69 7.57
C PHE A 23 -7.44 8.92 7.53
N LEU A 24 -8.65 8.80 6.96
CA LEU A 24 -9.63 9.88 6.98
C LEU A 24 -10.10 10.24 8.39
N SER A 25 -10.36 9.25 9.25
CA SER A 25 -10.77 9.52 10.63
C SER A 25 -9.70 10.25 11.44
N LEU A 26 -8.43 10.19 11.01
CA LEU A 26 -7.28 10.74 11.71
C LEU A 26 -6.70 12.00 11.05
N GLN A 27 -7.40 12.63 10.12
CA GLN A 27 -6.87 13.80 9.39
C GLN A 27 -6.37 14.91 10.33
N GLU A 28 -7.10 15.21 11.40
CA GLU A 28 -6.70 16.20 12.40
C GLU A 28 -5.39 15.82 13.11
N ILE A 29 -5.19 14.53 13.40
CA ILE A 29 -3.96 14.02 14.03
C ILE A 29 -2.81 14.02 13.04
N ILE A 30 -3.05 13.61 11.80
CA ILE A 30 -2.05 13.48 10.72
C ILE A 30 -1.41 14.83 10.39
N LEU A 31 -2.19 15.91 10.37
CA LEU A 31 -1.70 17.27 10.07
C LEU A 31 -1.09 17.97 11.29
N ASN A 32 -1.15 17.34 12.48
CA ASN A 32 -0.65 17.95 13.69
C ASN A 32 0.86 17.66 13.88
N GLU A 33 1.60 18.66 14.31
CA GLU A 33 3.04 18.53 14.62
C GLU A 33 3.30 17.49 15.73
N ASN A 34 2.35 17.29 16.63
CA ASN A 34 2.42 16.29 17.72
C ASN A 34 1.85 14.92 17.31
N PHE A 35 1.86 14.57 16.02
CA PHE A 35 1.36 13.30 15.48
C PHE A 35 1.71 12.08 16.36
N ALA A 36 3.00 11.92 16.71
CA ALA A 36 3.47 10.75 17.45
C ALA A 36 2.85 10.62 18.86
N GLU A 37 2.57 11.73 19.54
CA GLU A 37 1.93 11.75 20.85
C GLU A 37 0.43 11.50 20.72
N LEU A 38 -0.22 12.17 19.78
CA LEU A 38 -1.65 12.02 19.51
C LEU A 38 -2.01 10.60 19.07
N MET A 39 -1.16 9.91 18.32
CA MET A 39 -1.38 8.49 17.97
C MET A 39 -1.32 7.57 19.20
N LYS A 40 -0.48 7.86 20.20
CA LYS A 40 -0.46 7.10 21.47
C LYS A 40 -1.72 7.35 22.28
N ILE A 41 -2.20 8.59 22.30
CA ILE A 41 -3.46 8.96 22.95
C ILE A 41 -4.62 8.23 22.26
N GLU A 42 -4.67 8.25 20.94
CA GLU A 42 -5.72 7.56 20.17
C GLU A 42 -5.69 6.04 20.38
N GLU A 43 -4.50 5.43 20.51
CA GLU A 43 -4.39 4.01 20.84
C GLU A 43 -5.10 3.65 22.15
N GLU A 44 -5.12 4.56 23.12
CA GLU A 44 -5.76 4.34 24.41
C GLU A 44 -7.23 4.79 24.41
N GLN A 45 -7.52 5.98 23.90
CA GLN A 45 -8.82 6.64 24.01
C GLN A 45 -9.80 6.26 22.91
N ASN A 46 -9.32 5.89 21.71
CA ASN A 46 -10.15 5.45 20.57
C ASN A 46 -11.22 6.46 20.13
N SER A 47 -10.91 7.75 20.24
CA SER A 47 -11.84 8.85 20.02
C SER A 47 -12.16 9.04 18.54
N TYR A 48 -11.18 8.78 17.66
CA TYR A 48 -11.27 9.01 16.22
C TYR A 48 -11.61 7.75 15.44
N MET A 49 -10.81 6.69 15.59
CA MET A 49 -10.92 5.46 14.78
C MET A 49 -12.10 4.59 15.18
N ARG A 50 -12.52 4.65 16.46
CA ARG A 50 -13.64 3.88 17.03
C ARG A 50 -13.54 2.36 16.78
N VAL A 51 -12.32 1.83 16.75
CA VAL A 51 -12.06 0.39 16.57
C VAL A 51 -12.32 -0.33 17.89
N ALA A 52 -13.25 -1.30 17.86
CA ALA A 52 -13.80 -1.93 19.06
C ALA A 52 -12.75 -2.59 19.97
N THR A 53 -11.73 -3.25 19.39
CA THR A 53 -10.72 -3.97 20.17
C THR A 53 -9.39 -3.20 20.20
N LYS A 54 -8.80 -3.10 21.40
CA LYS A 54 -7.49 -2.46 21.59
C LYS A 54 -6.39 -3.15 20.78
N SER A 55 -6.47 -4.48 20.62
CA SER A 55 -5.49 -5.24 19.83
C SER A 55 -5.57 -4.95 18.33
N ALA A 56 -6.78 -4.83 17.75
CA ALA A 56 -6.93 -4.41 16.36
C ALA A 56 -6.48 -2.96 16.18
N ARG A 57 -6.85 -2.07 17.11
CA ARG A 57 -6.47 -0.66 17.09
C ARG A 57 -4.95 -0.47 17.12
N LYS A 58 -4.24 -1.11 18.06
CA LYS A 58 -2.76 -1.15 18.12
C LYS A 58 -2.14 -1.53 16.78
N ARG A 59 -2.68 -2.57 16.14
CA ARG A 59 -2.17 -3.08 14.87
C ARG A 59 -2.37 -2.06 13.74
N ILE A 60 -3.57 -1.47 13.63
CA ILE A 60 -3.87 -0.46 12.61
C ILE A 60 -3.01 0.79 12.84
N ILE A 61 -2.91 1.28 14.08
CA ILE A 61 -2.08 2.43 14.45
C ILE A 61 -0.62 2.21 14.08
N SER A 62 -0.09 1.02 14.33
CA SER A 62 1.29 0.68 13.94
C SER A 62 1.51 0.80 12.43
N GLU A 63 0.55 0.34 11.62
CA GLU A 63 0.65 0.49 10.16
C GLU A 63 0.48 1.94 9.68
N ILE A 64 -0.40 2.71 10.34
CA ILE A 64 -0.59 4.13 10.05
C ILE A 64 0.70 4.91 10.35
N ILE A 65 1.30 4.72 11.52
CA ILE A 65 2.59 5.33 11.88
C ILE A 65 3.68 4.92 10.88
N ARG A 66 3.74 3.63 10.52
CA ARG A 66 4.74 3.13 9.57
C ARG A 66 4.62 3.83 8.21
N ARG A 67 3.41 3.97 7.68
CA ARG A 67 3.15 4.64 6.38
C ARG A 67 3.33 6.16 6.47
N TYR A 68 2.91 6.76 7.57
CA TYR A 68 3.15 8.18 7.87
C TYR A 68 4.63 8.53 7.75
N ASN A 69 5.48 7.74 8.40
CA ASN A 69 6.94 7.96 8.39
C ASN A 69 7.60 7.68 7.02
N ASN A 70 6.93 6.96 6.11
CA ASN A 70 7.42 6.70 4.76
C ASN A 70 6.84 7.67 3.72
N ALA A 71 5.93 8.56 4.13
CA ALA A 71 5.38 9.57 3.25
C ALA A 71 6.45 10.63 2.91
N PRO A 72 6.52 11.08 1.64
CA PRO A 72 7.39 12.19 1.27
C PRO A 72 6.91 13.51 1.89
N ASN A 73 7.78 14.51 1.89
CA ASN A 73 7.48 15.83 2.44
C ASN A 73 6.18 16.40 1.86
N ASN A 74 5.38 17.05 2.71
CA ASN A 74 4.10 17.69 2.39
C ASN A 74 3.02 16.74 1.84
N PHE A 75 3.25 15.42 1.78
CA PHE A 75 2.26 14.46 1.26
C PHE A 75 0.90 14.60 1.93
N TRP A 76 0.89 14.78 3.25
CA TRP A 76 -0.33 14.85 4.02
C TRP A 76 -1.14 16.13 3.76
N ASP A 77 -0.46 17.25 3.47
CA ASP A 77 -1.10 18.51 3.08
C ASP A 77 -1.83 18.37 1.73
N TYR A 78 -1.22 17.65 0.78
CA TYR A 78 -1.88 17.33 -0.49
C TYR A 78 -3.00 16.30 -0.29
N PHE A 79 -2.77 15.27 0.52
CA PHE A 79 -3.69 14.15 0.74
C PHE A 79 -5.09 14.60 1.18
N ILE A 80 -5.18 15.54 2.13
CA ILE A 80 -6.48 16.02 2.62
C ILE A 80 -7.28 16.79 1.57
N ASN A 81 -6.61 17.31 0.53
CA ASN A 81 -7.22 18.08 -0.55
C ASN A 81 -7.52 17.24 -1.81
N TRP A 82 -7.02 16.01 -1.87
CA TRP A 82 -7.29 15.08 -2.96
C TRP A 82 -8.73 14.54 -2.93
N SER A 83 -9.25 14.20 -4.11
CA SER A 83 -10.50 13.45 -4.20
C SER A 83 -10.36 12.07 -3.54
N GLU A 84 -11.47 11.43 -3.18
CA GLU A 84 -11.45 10.09 -2.59
C GLU A 84 -10.66 9.07 -3.43
N THR A 85 -10.77 9.16 -4.76
CA THR A 85 -10.06 8.26 -5.68
C THR A 85 -8.54 8.49 -5.62
N GLU A 86 -8.13 9.77 -5.63
CA GLU A 86 -6.74 10.18 -5.54
C GLU A 86 -6.14 9.85 -4.16
N GLN A 87 -6.90 10.04 -3.07
CA GLN A 87 -6.51 9.63 -1.72
C GLN A 87 -6.21 8.14 -1.64
N LYS A 88 -7.09 7.28 -2.18
CA LYS A 88 -6.86 5.82 -2.21
C LYS A 88 -5.60 5.48 -3.01
N LEU A 89 -5.36 6.14 -4.14
CA LEU A 89 -4.14 5.94 -4.92
C LEU A 89 -2.90 6.45 -4.17
N GLY A 90 -2.96 7.60 -3.51
CA GLY A 90 -1.88 8.11 -2.68
C GLY A 90 -1.52 7.17 -1.53
N LEU A 91 -2.53 6.60 -0.86
CA LEU A 91 -2.29 5.58 0.17
C LEU A 91 -1.76 4.26 -0.41
N PHE A 92 -2.19 3.88 -1.62
CA PHE A 92 -1.61 2.75 -2.33
C PHE A 92 -0.14 2.99 -2.69
N TYR A 93 0.23 4.21 -3.11
CA TYR A 93 1.63 4.62 -3.26
C TYR A 93 2.42 4.40 -1.96
N LEU A 94 1.90 4.84 -0.80
CA LEU A 94 2.55 4.59 0.48
C LEU A 94 2.68 3.09 0.78
N CYS A 95 1.70 2.27 0.41
CA CYS A 95 1.82 0.82 0.55
C CYS A 95 2.98 0.27 -0.28
N LEU A 96 3.06 0.65 -1.56
CA LEU A 96 4.17 0.23 -2.43
C LEU A 96 5.53 0.71 -1.90
N LYS A 97 5.60 1.94 -1.36
CA LYS A 97 6.84 2.50 -0.79
C LYS A 97 7.24 1.83 0.53
N THR A 98 6.27 1.44 1.36
CA THR A 98 6.49 0.94 2.72
C THR A 98 6.78 -0.56 2.79
N TYR A 99 6.21 -1.35 1.86
CA TYR A 99 6.26 -2.81 1.89
C TYR A 99 6.97 -3.36 0.64
N PRO A 100 8.27 -3.70 0.74
CA PRO A 100 9.06 -4.19 -0.40
C PRO A 100 8.44 -5.40 -1.10
N LEU A 101 7.78 -6.29 -0.36
CA LEU A 101 7.08 -7.45 -0.91
C LEU A 101 5.92 -7.04 -1.81
N ILE A 102 5.14 -6.03 -1.40
CA ILE A 102 3.97 -5.58 -2.15
C ILE A 102 4.40 -4.85 -3.42
N LEU A 103 5.47 -4.05 -3.34
CA LEU A 103 6.09 -3.46 -4.52
C LEU A 103 6.56 -4.53 -5.50
N ASP A 104 7.23 -5.57 -5.01
CA ASP A 104 7.73 -6.67 -5.84
C ASP A 104 6.60 -7.38 -6.59
N ILE A 105 5.55 -7.80 -5.88
CA ILE A 105 4.36 -8.42 -6.49
C ILE A 105 3.71 -7.48 -7.51
N HIS A 106 3.62 -6.19 -7.19
CA HIS A 106 2.99 -5.22 -8.10
C HIS A 106 3.77 -5.07 -9.40
N LEU A 107 5.10 -4.93 -9.33
CA LEU A 107 5.94 -4.76 -10.51
C LEU A 107 6.10 -6.06 -11.31
N GLU A 108 6.32 -7.17 -10.64
CA GLU A 108 6.65 -8.45 -11.28
C GLU A 108 5.41 -9.20 -11.76
N VAL A 109 4.23 -8.94 -11.18
CA VAL A 109 2.98 -9.61 -11.53
C VAL A 109 1.99 -8.63 -12.14
N ALA A 110 1.47 -7.67 -11.35
CA ALA A 110 0.35 -6.85 -11.80
C ALA A 110 0.72 -5.99 -13.02
N LEU A 111 1.84 -5.27 -12.98
CA LEU A 111 2.30 -4.44 -14.10
C LEU A 111 2.61 -5.26 -15.35
N LYS A 112 3.25 -6.42 -15.22
CA LYS A 112 3.52 -7.30 -16.38
C LYS A 112 2.22 -7.84 -16.99
N LYS A 113 1.27 -8.26 -16.16
CA LYS A 113 -0.05 -8.73 -16.60
C LYS A 113 -0.83 -7.63 -17.33
N PHE A 114 -0.81 -6.40 -16.80
CA PHE A 114 -1.39 -5.25 -17.49
C PHE A 114 -0.76 -5.03 -18.87
N ASN A 115 0.56 -5.04 -18.97
CA ASN A 115 1.28 -4.79 -20.23
C ASN A 115 0.94 -5.80 -21.34
N ILE A 116 0.62 -7.05 -20.98
CA ILE A 116 0.22 -8.10 -21.94
C ILE A 116 -1.30 -8.25 -22.08
N GLY A 117 -2.10 -7.40 -21.41
CA GLY A 117 -3.56 -7.48 -21.45
C GLY A 117 -4.16 -8.74 -20.81
N SER A 118 -3.47 -9.34 -19.84
CA SER A 118 -3.92 -10.58 -19.17
C SER A 118 -4.69 -10.27 -17.88
N SER A 119 -5.54 -11.23 -17.47
CA SER A 119 -6.15 -11.20 -16.14
C SER A 119 -5.11 -11.36 -15.03
N LEU A 120 -5.41 -10.76 -13.87
CA LEU A 120 -4.73 -10.98 -12.61
C LEU A 120 -5.54 -11.93 -11.73
N ASP A 121 -5.05 -13.14 -11.57
CA ASP A 121 -5.64 -14.19 -10.78
C ASP A 121 -4.86 -14.43 -9.47
N PRO A 122 -5.50 -14.94 -8.39
CA PRO A 122 -4.80 -15.25 -7.15
C PRO A 122 -3.61 -16.21 -7.36
N PHE A 123 -3.71 -17.12 -8.33
CA PHE A 123 -2.63 -18.04 -8.69
C PHE A 123 -1.37 -17.31 -9.17
N ASP A 124 -1.51 -16.20 -9.93
CA ASP A 124 -0.36 -15.44 -10.42
C ASP A 124 0.46 -14.84 -9.27
N ILE A 125 -0.22 -14.37 -8.23
CA ILE A 125 0.43 -13.84 -7.03
C ILE A 125 1.06 -14.98 -6.20
N GLN A 126 0.39 -16.13 -6.11
CA GLN A 126 0.94 -17.30 -5.41
C GLN A 126 2.23 -17.79 -6.06
N MET A 127 2.26 -17.89 -7.39
CA MET A 127 3.47 -18.28 -8.13
C MET A 127 4.64 -17.33 -7.82
N ARG A 128 4.38 -16.02 -7.68
CA ARG A 128 5.41 -15.07 -7.27
C ARG A 128 5.87 -15.29 -5.82
N PHE A 129 4.98 -15.65 -4.90
CA PHE A 129 5.39 -16.03 -3.55
C PHE A 129 6.28 -17.27 -3.54
N ASP A 130 5.94 -18.28 -4.34
CA ASP A 130 6.73 -19.52 -4.43
C ASP A 130 8.13 -19.25 -5.00
N GLU A 131 8.23 -18.40 -6.03
CA GLU A 131 9.51 -17.91 -6.56
C GLU A 131 10.34 -17.19 -5.49
N ILE A 132 9.73 -16.28 -4.73
CA ILE A 132 10.43 -15.55 -3.66
C ILE A 132 10.86 -16.50 -2.53
N ALA A 133 9.98 -17.41 -2.11
CA ALA A 133 10.26 -18.39 -1.06
C ALA A 133 11.43 -19.31 -1.42
N SER A 134 11.63 -19.61 -2.72
CA SER A 134 12.76 -20.44 -3.18
C SER A 134 14.15 -19.81 -2.94
N VAL A 135 14.20 -18.49 -2.71
CA VAL A 135 15.46 -17.73 -2.52
C VAL A 135 15.48 -16.86 -1.26
N ASN A 136 14.38 -16.78 -0.51
CA ASN A 136 14.25 -15.95 0.68
C ASN A 136 13.69 -16.76 1.87
N VAL A 137 14.57 -17.04 2.82
CA VAL A 137 14.29 -17.86 4.02
C VAL A 137 13.20 -17.27 4.92
N ASP A 138 13.01 -15.95 4.94
CA ASP A 138 11.95 -15.35 5.75
C ASP A 138 10.56 -15.64 5.16
N VAL A 139 10.46 -15.54 3.83
CA VAL A 139 9.21 -15.84 3.10
C VAL A 139 8.93 -17.34 3.07
N GLU A 140 9.96 -18.17 2.93
CA GLU A 140 9.86 -19.64 2.99
C GLU A 140 9.15 -20.12 4.27
N LYS A 141 9.38 -19.45 5.40
CA LYS A 141 8.80 -19.81 6.70
C LYS A 141 7.35 -19.39 6.88
N TRP A 142 6.78 -18.61 5.97
CA TRP A 142 5.41 -18.14 6.12
C TRP A 142 4.40 -19.25 5.84
N SER A 143 3.37 -19.33 6.67
CA SER A 143 2.28 -20.28 6.47
C SER A 143 1.44 -19.90 5.24
N GLN A 144 0.81 -20.90 4.61
CA GLN A 144 -0.13 -20.65 3.50
C GLN A 144 -1.22 -19.63 3.88
N LYS A 145 -1.72 -19.68 5.13
CA LYS A 145 -2.68 -18.70 5.65
C LYS A 145 -2.17 -17.25 5.59
N THR A 146 -0.87 -17.04 5.80
CA THR A 146 -0.23 -15.72 5.73
C THR A 146 -0.16 -15.26 4.27
N LEU A 147 0.27 -16.14 3.37
CA LEU A 147 0.34 -15.88 1.93
C LEU A 147 -1.05 -15.58 1.33
N ASP A 148 -2.06 -16.37 1.68
CA ASP A 148 -3.46 -16.17 1.27
C ASP A 148 -3.98 -14.81 1.72
N LYS A 149 -3.65 -14.42 2.96
CA LYS A 149 -4.05 -13.12 3.51
C LYS A 149 -3.35 -11.97 2.78
N LEU A 150 -2.05 -12.07 2.50
CA LEU A 150 -1.31 -11.08 1.70
C LEU A 150 -1.88 -10.95 0.30
N ASN A 151 -2.14 -12.07 -0.37
CA ASN A 151 -2.72 -12.14 -1.71
C ASN A 151 -4.09 -11.44 -1.75
N SER A 152 -4.98 -11.81 -0.83
CA SER A 152 -6.31 -11.22 -0.72
C SER A 152 -6.24 -9.71 -0.44
N GLN A 153 -5.37 -9.30 0.48
CA GLN A 153 -5.22 -7.90 0.86
C GLN A 153 -4.68 -7.05 -0.29
N PHE A 154 -3.70 -7.56 -1.03
CA PHE A 154 -3.12 -6.87 -2.19
C PHE A 154 -4.17 -6.67 -3.29
N ARG A 155 -4.90 -7.73 -3.67
CA ARG A 155 -5.98 -7.62 -4.66
C ARG A 155 -7.11 -6.69 -4.18
N THR A 156 -7.37 -6.63 -2.88
CA THR A 156 -8.36 -5.70 -2.32
C THR A 156 -7.89 -4.25 -2.46
N ALA A 157 -6.63 -3.95 -2.17
CA ALA A 157 -6.06 -2.62 -2.39
C ALA A 157 -6.13 -2.19 -3.88
N LEU A 158 -5.83 -3.10 -4.81
CA LEU A 158 -6.00 -2.79 -6.24
C LEU A 158 -7.46 -2.52 -6.63
N LYS A 159 -8.44 -3.19 -6.01
CA LYS A 159 -9.86 -2.92 -6.26
C LYS A 159 -10.30 -1.58 -5.68
N GLU A 160 -9.86 -1.26 -4.46
CA GLU A 160 -10.17 -0.01 -3.78
C GLU A 160 -9.66 1.22 -4.56
N THR A 161 -8.51 1.11 -5.22
CA THR A 161 -7.96 2.15 -6.10
C THR A 161 -8.61 2.20 -7.49
N GLY A 162 -9.46 1.23 -7.83
CA GLY A 162 -10.01 1.06 -9.18
C GLY A 162 -9.01 0.54 -10.21
N LEU A 163 -7.80 0.13 -9.80
CA LEU A 163 -6.79 -0.46 -10.68
C LEU A 163 -7.12 -1.91 -11.07
N LEU A 164 -7.98 -2.59 -10.31
CA LEU A 164 -8.47 -3.94 -10.60
C LEU A 164 -10.00 -3.96 -10.57
N ASN A 165 -10.63 -4.33 -11.69
CA ASN A 165 -12.05 -4.61 -11.76
C ASN A 165 -12.27 -6.07 -12.16
N LYS A 166 -12.97 -6.83 -11.30
CA LYS A 166 -13.07 -8.30 -11.38
C LYS A 166 -11.67 -8.93 -11.39
N LYS A 167 -11.16 -9.26 -12.58
CA LYS A 167 -9.83 -9.83 -12.82
C LYS A 167 -8.99 -9.00 -13.80
N GLN A 168 -9.52 -7.88 -14.30
CA GLN A 168 -8.88 -7.07 -15.33
C GLN A 168 -8.26 -5.82 -14.71
N LEU A 169 -7.03 -5.53 -15.13
CA LEU A 169 -6.29 -4.36 -14.68
C LEU A 169 -6.59 -3.18 -15.58
N HIS A 170 -6.75 -2.00 -14.98
CA HIS A 170 -7.12 -0.78 -15.68
C HIS A 170 -6.36 0.41 -15.10
N LYS A 171 -6.01 1.37 -15.97
CA LYS A 171 -5.61 2.70 -15.51
C LYS A 171 -6.79 3.41 -14.86
N ASN A 172 -6.53 4.21 -13.81
CA ASN A 172 -7.55 5.06 -13.23
C ASN A 172 -7.63 6.38 -14.01
N THR A 173 -8.77 6.65 -14.65
CA THR A 173 -8.98 7.86 -15.48
C THR A 173 -9.67 9.01 -14.75
N LYS A 174 -9.90 8.88 -13.43
CA LYS A 174 -10.65 9.87 -12.63
C LYS A 174 -9.76 10.83 -11.84
N CYS A 175 -8.43 10.74 -12.02
CA CYS A 175 -7.47 11.58 -11.31
C CYS A 175 -7.13 12.82 -12.12
N SER A 176 -6.95 13.94 -11.43
CA SER A 176 -6.54 15.22 -12.00
C SER A 176 -5.08 15.19 -12.46
N GLU A 177 -4.71 16.12 -13.33
CA GLU A 177 -3.29 16.29 -13.72
C GLU A 177 -2.46 16.78 -12.53
N GLN A 178 -3.03 17.63 -11.68
CA GLN A 178 -2.38 18.12 -10.45
C GLN A 178 -1.95 16.97 -9.54
N PHE A 179 -2.80 15.95 -9.37
CA PHE A 179 -2.45 14.75 -8.61
C PHE A 179 -1.21 14.05 -9.16
N TRP A 180 -1.12 13.88 -10.49
CA TRP A 180 0.05 13.23 -11.10
C TRP A 180 1.29 14.12 -11.05
N ASN A 181 1.13 15.44 -11.17
CA ASN A 181 2.23 16.39 -11.12
C ASN A 181 2.92 16.40 -9.74
N TYR A 182 2.16 16.22 -8.66
CA TYR A 182 2.75 16.03 -7.33
C TYR A 182 3.85 14.95 -7.33
N PHE A 183 3.57 13.75 -7.87
CA PHE A 183 4.55 12.66 -7.93
C PHE A 183 5.72 12.95 -8.86
N LYS A 184 5.49 13.71 -9.95
CA LYS A 184 6.58 14.14 -10.84
C LYS A 184 7.53 15.11 -10.14
N GLU A 185 6.98 16.10 -9.43
CA GLU A 185 7.73 17.14 -8.72
C GLU A 185 8.61 16.58 -7.61
N ILE A 186 8.15 15.54 -6.91
CA ILE A 186 8.93 14.88 -5.86
C ILE A 186 9.85 13.75 -6.39
N ASN A 187 10.03 13.64 -7.71
CA ASN A 187 10.83 12.60 -8.39
C ASN A 187 10.34 11.15 -8.16
N GLU A 188 9.05 10.95 -7.90
CA GLU A 188 8.41 9.64 -7.68
C GLU A 188 7.59 9.21 -8.91
N SER A 189 8.05 9.58 -10.12
CA SER A 189 7.35 9.33 -11.39
C SER A 189 7.13 7.83 -11.70
N TRP A 190 7.89 6.94 -11.04
CA TRP A 190 7.65 5.49 -11.15
C TRP A 190 6.23 5.10 -10.72
N PHE A 191 5.60 5.90 -9.85
CA PHE A 191 4.24 5.62 -9.39
C PHE A 191 3.20 5.78 -10.51
N LEU A 192 3.41 6.68 -11.47
CA LEU A 192 2.55 6.79 -12.66
C LEU A 192 2.56 5.47 -13.44
N LYS A 193 3.75 4.91 -13.65
CA LYS A 193 3.91 3.59 -14.29
C LYS A 193 3.25 2.49 -13.45
N ALA A 194 3.38 2.53 -12.12
CA ALA A 194 2.69 1.62 -11.22
C ALA A 194 1.16 1.74 -11.30
N CYS A 195 0.63 2.90 -11.68
CA CYS A 195 -0.79 3.13 -11.96
C CYS A 195 -1.18 2.87 -13.43
N PHE A 196 -0.31 2.21 -14.20
CA PHE A 196 -0.55 1.85 -15.60
C PHE A 196 -0.71 3.05 -16.54
N ILE A 197 -0.07 4.17 -16.19
CA ILE A 197 -0.01 5.38 -17.01
C ILE A 197 1.33 5.36 -17.74
N ASN A 198 1.28 5.46 -19.07
CA ASN A 198 2.48 5.58 -19.88
C ASN A 198 3.14 6.93 -19.62
N SER A 199 4.41 6.90 -19.23
CA SER A 199 5.31 8.02 -19.49
C SER A 199 5.70 7.90 -20.96
N ASN A 200 5.06 8.67 -21.84
CA ASN A 200 5.60 8.90 -23.18
C ASN A 200 6.93 9.65 -23.06
#